data_AF-H9FGI0-F1
#
_entry.id   AF-H9FGI0-F1
#
_cell.length_a   1.000
_cell.length_b   1.000
_cell.length_c   1.000
_cell.angle_alpha   90.00
_cell.angle_beta   90.00
_cell.angle_gamma   90.00
#
_symmetry.space_group_name_H-M   'P 1'
#
loop_
_entity.id
_entity.type
_entity.pdbx_description
1 polymer ?
#
loop_
_entity_poly.entity_id
_entity_poly.type
_entity_poly.pdbx_seq_one_letter_code
_entity_poly.pdbx_strand_id
1 'polypeptide(L)'
;QKCVGQIEHRGLRVVGLYRLCGSAAVKKELRDAFERDSAAVCLSEDLYPDINVITGILKDYLRELPTPLITQPLYQVVLEAMARDPPNRAPPTTEGTRGLLSCLPDVERATLTLLLDHLRLVSSFHAYNRMTPQNLA
;
A
#
# COMPACT_ATOMS: atom_id res chain seq x y z
N GLN A 1 -2.08 3.99 -8.15
CA GLN A 1 -1.92 5.39 -7.70
C GLN A 1 -3.19 5.96 -7.05
N LYS A 2 -4.37 5.93 -7.71
CA LYS A 2 -5.63 6.47 -7.14
C LYS A 2 -5.97 5.97 -5.73
N CYS A 3 -5.93 4.65 -5.50
CA CYS A 3 -6.24 4.08 -4.18
C CYS A 3 -5.27 4.58 -3.09
N VAL A 4 -3.97 4.52 -3.35
CA VAL A 4 -2.92 4.98 -2.41
C VAL A 4 -3.14 6.45 -2.03
N GLY A 5 -3.33 7.33 -3.01
CA GLY A 5 -3.55 8.75 -2.73
C GLY A 5 -4.79 9.01 -1.86
N GLN A 6 -5.89 8.27 -2.08
CA GLN A 6 -7.08 8.40 -1.25
C GLN A 6 -6.91 7.84 0.17
N ILE A 7 -6.19 6.72 0.30
CA ILE A 7 -5.89 6.12 1.61
C ILE A 7 -4.99 7.05 2.43
N GLU A 8 -4.03 7.71 1.80
CA GLU A 8 -3.19 8.71 2.48
C GLU A 8 -3.96 9.97 2.84
N HIS A 9 -4.88 10.42 1.98
CA HIS A 9 -5.64 11.63 2.20
C HIS A 9 -6.58 11.55 3.42
N ARG A 10 -7.30 10.43 3.59
CA ARG A 10 -8.33 10.30 4.65
C ARG A 10 -8.26 9.02 5.50
N GLY A 11 -7.43 8.06 5.13
CA GLY A 11 -7.35 6.75 5.78
C GLY A 11 -6.33 6.63 6.91
N LEU A 12 -5.31 7.50 6.97
CA LEU A 12 -4.15 7.32 7.86
C LEU A 12 -4.48 7.22 9.35
N ARG A 13 -5.62 7.77 9.79
CA ARG A 13 -6.04 7.74 11.20
C ARG A 13 -7.14 6.72 11.49
N VAL A 14 -7.59 5.97 10.49
CA VAL A 14 -8.65 4.96 10.65
C VAL A 14 -8.08 3.71 11.32
N VAL A 15 -8.67 3.32 12.45
CA VAL A 15 -8.21 2.17 13.24
C VAL A 15 -8.32 0.88 12.42
N GLY A 16 -7.24 0.09 12.40
CA GLY A 16 -7.22 -1.19 11.71
C GLY A 16 -7.15 -1.08 10.18
N LEU A 17 -6.67 0.05 9.65
CA LEU A 17 -6.44 0.23 8.21
C LEU A 17 -5.68 -0.97 7.63
N TYR A 18 -6.06 -1.45 6.45
CA TYR A 18 -5.57 -2.69 5.81
C TYR A 18 -5.90 -4.01 6.51
N ARG A 19 -6.15 -4.03 7.83
CA ARG A 19 -6.60 -5.22 8.57
C ARG A 19 -8.10 -5.46 8.44
N LEU A 20 -8.89 -4.40 8.58
CA LEU A 20 -10.34 -4.46 8.45
C LEU A 20 -10.77 -4.57 6.98
N CYS A 21 -11.96 -5.11 6.77
CA CYS A 21 -12.56 -5.29 5.45
C CYS A 21 -13.80 -4.40 5.34
N GLY A 22 -13.89 -3.65 4.25
CA GLY A 22 -15.12 -2.95 3.91
C GLY A 22 -16.17 -3.88 3.30
N SER A 23 -17.32 -3.32 2.93
CA SER A 23 -18.42 -4.06 2.31
C SER A 23 -17.97 -4.82 1.06
N ALA A 24 -18.18 -6.14 1.05
CA ALA A 24 -17.83 -6.99 -0.10
C ALA A 24 -18.62 -6.62 -1.37
N ALA A 25 -19.87 -6.21 -1.22
CA ALA A 25 -20.72 -5.80 -2.34
C ALA A 25 -20.18 -4.50 -2.99
N VAL A 26 -19.88 -3.48 -2.17
CA VAL A 26 -19.34 -2.20 -2.66
C VAL A 26 -17.95 -2.39 -3.26
N LYS A 27 -17.12 -3.25 -2.65
CA LYS A 27 -15.81 -3.61 -3.20
C LYS A 27 -15.95 -4.28 -4.58
N LYS A 28 -16.92 -5.17 -4.76
CA LYS A 28 -17.18 -5.79 -6.06
C LYS A 28 -17.60 -4.74 -7.09
N GLU A 29 -18.51 -3.84 -6.74
CA GLU A 29 -18.96 -2.75 -7.63
C GLU A 29 -17.79 -1.84 -8.04
N LEU A 30 -16.97 -1.41 -7.09
CA LEU A 30 -15.82 -0.56 -7.35
C LEU A 30 -14.78 -1.27 -8.22
N ARG A 31 -14.56 -2.57 -8.01
CA ARG A 31 -13.73 -3.39 -8.89
C ARG A 31 -14.27 -3.39 -10.32
N ASP A 32 -15.56 -3.69 -10.49
CA ASP A 32 -16.16 -3.75 -11.82
C ASP A 32 -16.04 -2.39 -12.55
N ALA A 33 -16.05 -1.28 -11.81
CA ALA A 33 -15.78 0.05 -12.36
C ALA A 33 -14.30 0.23 -12.79
N PHE A 34 -13.33 -0.25 -12.00
CA PHE A 34 -11.91 -0.25 -12.37
C PHE A 34 -11.62 -1.09 -13.61
N GLU A 35 -12.23 -2.27 -13.74
CA GLU A 35 -12.08 -3.15 -14.90
C GLU A 35 -12.70 -2.55 -16.17
N ARG A 36 -13.78 -1.77 -16.01
CA ARG A 36 -14.44 -1.10 -17.15
C ARG A 36 -13.63 0.09 -17.67
N ASP A 37 -13.26 1.00 -16.78
CA ASP A 37 -12.45 2.17 -17.11
C ASP A 37 -11.78 2.73 -15.85
N SER A 38 -10.56 2.27 -15.60
CA SER A 38 -9.75 2.73 -14.47
C SER A 38 -9.47 4.24 -14.46
N ALA A 39 -9.47 4.91 -15.62
CA ALA A 39 -9.23 6.35 -15.73
C ALA A 39 -10.45 7.16 -15.30
N ALA A 40 -11.67 6.66 -15.57
CA ALA A 40 -12.92 7.30 -15.16
C ALA A 40 -13.30 7.11 -13.68
N VAL A 41 -12.75 6.10 -12.98
CA VAL A 41 -13.10 5.84 -11.57
C VAL A 41 -12.79 7.05 -10.67
N CYS A 42 -13.80 7.54 -9.96
CA CYS A 42 -13.69 8.55 -8.92
C CYS A 42 -13.79 7.90 -7.54
N LEU A 43 -12.82 8.17 -6.66
CA LEU A 43 -12.74 7.58 -5.33
C LEU A 43 -13.09 8.57 -4.21
N SER A 44 -14.05 9.47 -4.45
CA SER A 44 -14.45 10.48 -3.46
C SER A 44 -15.05 9.86 -2.20
N GLU A 45 -15.00 10.62 -1.11
CA GLU A 45 -15.61 10.23 0.16
C GLU A 45 -17.13 10.08 0.08
N ASP A 46 -17.80 10.88 -0.77
CA ASP A 46 -19.25 10.78 -0.98
C ASP A 46 -19.67 9.45 -1.61
N LEU A 47 -18.86 8.91 -2.53
CA LEU A 47 -19.16 7.65 -3.22
C LEU A 47 -18.71 6.44 -2.40
N TYR A 48 -17.55 6.55 -1.74
CA TYR A 48 -16.94 5.45 -1.00
C TYR A 48 -16.52 5.91 0.41
N PRO A 49 -17.45 6.15 1.34
CA PRO A 49 -17.12 6.70 2.65
C PRO A 49 -16.24 5.75 3.48
N ASP A 50 -16.45 4.43 3.36
CA ASP A 50 -15.62 3.43 4.02
C ASP A 50 -14.28 3.21 3.29
N ILE A 51 -13.20 3.69 3.89
CA ILE A 51 -11.85 3.54 3.33
C ILE A 51 -11.42 2.07 3.20
N ASN A 52 -12.01 1.16 3.98
CA ASN A 52 -11.66 -0.26 3.93
C ASN A 52 -12.14 -0.95 2.64
N VAL A 53 -13.05 -0.33 1.91
CA VAL A 53 -13.39 -0.73 0.54
C VAL A 53 -12.20 -0.47 -0.39
N ILE A 54 -11.61 0.73 -0.30
CA ILE A 54 -10.48 1.15 -1.16
C ILE A 54 -9.21 0.37 -0.81
N THR A 55 -8.91 0.16 0.48
CA THR A 55 -7.79 -0.73 0.87
C THR A 55 -8.03 -2.16 0.39
N GLY A 56 -9.28 -2.63 0.39
CA GLY A 56 -9.68 -3.91 -0.16
C GLY A 56 -9.36 -4.05 -1.66
N ILE A 57 -9.68 -3.04 -2.47
CA ILE A 57 -9.34 -3.03 -3.90
C ILE A 57 -7.83 -3.10 -4.11
N LEU A 58 -7.06 -2.28 -3.38
CA LEU A 58 -5.61 -2.29 -3.52
C LEU A 58 -5.01 -3.65 -3.14
N LYS A 59 -5.47 -4.26 -2.04
CA LYS A 59 -5.04 -5.60 -1.62
C LYS A 59 -5.34 -6.65 -2.68
N ASP A 60 -6.54 -6.62 -3.23
CA ASP A 60 -6.92 -7.62 -4.23
C ASP A 60 -6.11 -7.45 -5.53
N TYR A 61 -5.91 -6.20 -6.00
CA TYR A 61 -5.09 -5.91 -7.18
C TYR A 61 -3.68 -6.49 -7.04
N LEU A 62 -3.03 -6.30 -5.89
CA LEU A 62 -1.69 -6.82 -5.64
C LEU A 62 -1.64 -8.35 -5.57
N ARG A 63 -2.72 -8.98 -5.07
CA ARG A 63 -2.83 -10.44 -4.97
C ARG A 63 -3.10 -11.12 -6.32
N GLU A 64 -3.71 -10.40 -7.24
CA GLU A 64 -4.12 -10.91 -8.57
C GLU A 64 -3.08 -10.67 -9.66
N LEU A 65 -1.97 -10.00 -9.35
CA LEU A 65 -0.86 -9.84 -10.30
C LEU A 65 -0.34 -11.21 -10.77
N PRO A 66 -0.01 -11.38 -12.06
CA PRO A 66 0.52 -12.63 -12.60
C PRO A 66 1.79 -13.11 -11.89
N THR A 67 2.59 -12.15 -11.43
CA THR A 67 3.78 -12.35 -10.60
C THR A 67 3.61 -11.56 -9.30
N PRO A 68 3.92 -12.17 -8.13
CA PRO A 68 3.82 -11.45 -6.86
C PRO A 68 4.87 -10.33 -6.84
N LEU A 69 4.40 -9.09 -6.61
CA LEU A 69 5.28 -7.92 -6.56
C LEU A 69 6.34 -8.03 -5.45
N ILE A 70 6.00 -8.70 -4.35
CA ILE A 70 6.94 -9.04 -3.27
C ILE A 70 7.23 -10.54 -3.39
N THR A 71 8.35 -10.86 -4.04
CA THR A 71 8.90 -12.21 -4.05
C THR A 71 9.58 -12.52 -2.72
N GLN A 72 9.79 -13.81 -2.41
CA GLN A 72 10.46 -14.23 -1.17
C GLN A 72 11.84 -13.55 -0.94
N PRO A 73 12.68 -13.30 -1.96
CA PRO A 73 13.93 -12.53 -1.80
C PRO A 73 13.71 -11.05 -1.44
N LEU A 74 12.60 -10.45 -1.88
CA LEU A 74 12.27 -9.06 -1.60
C LEU A 74 11.60 -8.88 -0.23
N TYR A 75 11.00 -9.92 0.34
CA TYR A 75 10.28 -9.84 1.60
C TYR A 75 11.15 -9.29 2.75
N GLN A 76 12.41 -9.74 2.86
CA GLN A 76 13.34 -9.21 3.86
C GLN A 76 13.68 -7.73 3.62
N VAL A 77 13.84 -7.33 2.36
CA VAL A 77 14.07 -5.92 1.98
C VAL A 77 12.87 -5.06 2.36
N VAL A 78 11.65 -5.57 2.17
CA VAL A 78 10.40 -4.90 2.54
C VAL A 78 10.31 -4.72 4.06
N LEU A 79 10.61 -5.75 4.84
CA LEU A 79 10.62 -5.68 6.30
C LEU A 79 11.63 -4.66 6.82
N GLU A 80 12.88 -4.72 6.33
CA GLU A 80 13.92 -3.73 6.68
C GLU A 80 13.52 -2.32 6.27
N ALA A 81 12.89 -2.17 5.09
CA ALA A 81 12.42 -0.88 4.62
C ALA A 81 11.36 -0.32 5.58
N MET A 82 10.38 -1.11 6.01
CA MET A 82 9.32 -0.63 6.91
C MET A 82 9.78 -0.42 8.35
N ALA A 83 10.83 -1.13 8.81
CA ALA A 83 11.38 -0.97 10.16
C ALA A 83 12.23 0.30 10.33
N ARG A 84 12.60 0.99 9.24
CA ARG A 84 13.35 2.25 9.31
C ARG A 84 12.43 3.40 9.71
N ASP A 85 12.88 4.18 10.69
CA ASP A 85 12.22 5.41 11.11
C ASP A 85 12.04 6.39 9.93
N PRO A 86 10.97 7.23 9.95
CA PRO A 86 10.80 8.33 9.00
C PRO A 86 11.99 9.31 9.07
N PRO A 87 12.19 10.20 8.07
CA PRO A 87 13.49 10.75 7.71
C PRO A 87 13.98 11.80 8.71
N ASN A 88 14.50 11.35 9.85
CA ASN A 88 15.27 12.18 10.75
C ASN A 88 16.32 11.37 11.51
N ARG A 89 17.24 10.75 10.76
CA ARG A 89 18.70 10.71 11.05
C ARG A 89 19.36 9.61 10.21
N ALA A 90 20.50 10.01 9.64
CA ALA A 90 21.52 9.23 8.93
C ALA A 90 21.27 8.94 7.43
N PRO A 91 22.31 9.15 6.59
CA PRO A 91 22.31 8.66 5.21
C PRO A 91 22.29 7.12 5.21
N PRO A 92 21.65 6.49 4.21
CA PRO A 92 21.45 5.04 4.21
C PRO A 92 22.77 4.32 3.90
N THR A 93 23.42 3.74 4.90
CA THR A 93 24.43 2.69 4.72
C THR A 93 23.74 1.35 4.49
N THR A 94 23.18 1.14 3.30
CA THR A 94 22.75 -0.20 2.86
C THR A 94 22.93 -0.35 1.36
N GLU A 95 24.12 -0.79 0.94
CA GLU A 95 24.40 -1.18 -0.45
C GLU A 95 23.57 -2.41 -0.87
N GLY A 96 23.21 -3.30 0.06
CA GLY A 96 22.46 -4.54 -0.23
C GLY A 96 20.99 -4.35 -0.61
N THR A 97 20.23 -3.51 0.11
CA THR A 97 18.79 -3.29 -0.17
C THR A 97 18.53 -2.45 -1.41
N ARG A 98 19.41 -1.48 -1.72
CA ARG A 98 19.37 -0.78 -3.01
C ARG A 98 19.69 -1.72 -4.17
N GLY A 99 20.64 -2.65 -3.97
CA GLY A 99 21.02 -3.65 -4.97
C GLY A 99 19.84 -4.51 -5.42
N LEU A 100 19.08 -5.10 -4.50
CA LEU A 100 17.96 -5.98 -4.85
C LEU A 100 16.78 -5.24 -5.52
N LEU A 101 16.43 -4.04 -5.06
CA LEU A 101 15.42 -3.22 -5.73
C LEU A 101 15.89 -2.76 -7.12
N SER A 102 17.18 -2.49 -7.30
CA SER A 102 17.73 -2.06 -8.59
C SER A 102 17.72 -3.15 -9.66
N CYS A 103 17.63 -4.42 -9.26
CA CYS A 103 17.51 -5.56 -10.18
C CYS A 103 16.08 -5.77 -10.71
N LEU A 104 15.08 -5.06 -10.18
CA LEU A 104 13.71 -5.18 -10.65
C LEU A 104 13.47 -4.37 -11.93
N PRO A 105 12.60 -4.84 -12.83
CA PRO A 105 12.08 -4.04 -13.94
C PRO A 105 11.53 -2.69 -13.44
N ASP A 106 11.66 -1.65 -14.26
CA ASP A 106 11.34 -0.28 -13.86
C ASP A 106 9.93 -0.10 -13.31
N VAL A 107 8.96 -0.79 -13.91
CA VAL A 107 7.54 -0.72 -13.50
C VAL A 107 7.30 -1.40 -12.16
N GLU A 108 7.90 -2.56 -11.92
CA GLU A 108 7.80 -3.28 -10.66
C GLU A 108 8.48 -2.50 -9.54
N ARG A 109 9.68 -1.97 -9.82
CA ARG A 109 10.44 -1.13 -8.90
C ARG A 109 9.64 0.11 -8.51
N ALA A 110 9.08 0.83 -9.48
CA ALA A 110 8.27 2.02 -9.22
C ALA A 110 7.03 1.70 -8.37
N THR A 111 6.35 0.59 -8.67
CA THR A 111 5.17 0.15 -7.92
C THR A 111 5.54 -0.22 -6.48
N LEU A 112 6.62 -0.99 -6.31
CA LEU A 112 7.08 -1.44 -5.00
C LEU A 112 7.58 -0.27 -4.14
N THR A 113 8.35 0.67 -4.71
CA THR A 113 8.76 1.89 -4.01
C THR A 113 7.55 2.68 -3.51
N LEU A 114 6.56 2.90 -4.38
CA LEU A 114 5.34 3.61 -4.00
C LEU A 114 4.58 2.92 -2.87
N LEU A 115 4.49 1.58 -2.89
CA LEU A 115 3.83 0.81 -1.81
C LEU A 115 4.62 0.85 -0.51
N LEU A 116 5.94 0.76 -0.57
CA LEU A 116 6.80 0.82 0.62
C LEU A 116 6.71 2.18 1.31
N ASP A 117 6.77 3.26 0.53
CA ASP A 117 6.64 4.61 1.06
C ASP A 117 5.23 4.83 1.64
N HIS A 118 4.20 4.32 0.97
CA HIS A 118 2.84 4.33 1.49
C HIS A 118 2.70 3.60 2.83
N LEU A 119 3.20 2.37 2.94
CA LEU A 119 3.07 1.55 4.15
C LEU A 119 3.90 2.11 5.31
N ARG A 120 5.07 2.70 5.03
CA ARG A 120 5.83 3.49 6.03
C ARG A 120 5.01 4.67 6.54
N LEU A 121 4.37 5.41 5.65
CA LEU A 121 3.52 6.53 6.04
C LEU A 121 2.38 6.04 6.94
N VAL A 122 1.64 5.00 6.53
CA VAL A 122 0.59 4.38 7.36
C VAL A 122 1.14 3.99 8.73
N SER A 123 2.29 3.33 8.79
CA SER A 123 2.88 2.88 10.05
C SER A 123 3.34 4.05 10.93
N SER A 124 3.74 5.18 10.37
CA SER A 124 4.09 6.37 11.17
C SER A 124 2.89 6.93 11.95
N PHE A 125 1.66 6.64 11.49
CA PHE A 125 0.40 6.98 12.17
C PHE A 125 -0.12 5.87 13.11
N HIS A 126 0.70 4.87 13.46
CA HIS A 126 0.30 3.75 14.34
C HIS A 126 -0.32 4.18 15.68
N ALA A 127 0.05 5.36 16.20
CA ALA A 127 -0.58 5.93 17.40
C ALA A 127 -2.10 6.12 17.25
N TYR A 128 -2.58 6.38 16.04
CA TYR A 128 -3.99 6.54 15.70
C TYR A 128 -4.58 5.26 15.11
N ASN A 129 -4.00 4.77 14.01
CA ASN A 129 -4.58 3.66 13.26
C ASN A 129 -4.29 2.27 13.86
N ARG A 130 -3.40 2.18 14.86
CA ARG A 130 -2.98 0.93 15.53
C ARG A 130 -2.29 -0.09 14.61
N MET A 131 -1.75 0.35 13.49
CA MET A 131 -1.03 -0.48 12.52
C MET A 131 0.47 -0.24 12.62
N THR A 132 1.19 -1.13 13.29
CA THR A 132 2.66 -1.18 13.30
C THR A 132 3.19 -1.84 12.03
N PRO A 133 4.50 -1.77 11.72
CA PRO A 133 5.07 -2.48 10.57
C PRO A 133 4.78 -3.99 10.61
N GLN A 134 4.78 -4.58 11.81
CA GLN A 134 4.46 -5.99 12.04
C GLN A 134 2.99 -6.34 11.81
N ASN A 135 2.08 -5.36 11.96
CA ASN A 135 0.65 -5.56 11.70
C ASN A 135 0.31 -5.41 10.21
N LEU A 136 1.21 -4.80 9.43
CA LEU A 136 1.05 -4.52 8.00
C LEU A 136 1.79 -5.52 7.11
N ALA A 137 2.84 -6.17 7.63
CA ALA A 137 3.59 -7.25 6.99
C ALA A 137 2.85 -8.59 7.09
#